data_AF-A0A5B0HDE7-F1
#
_entry.id   AF-A0A5B0HDE7-F1
#
_cell.length_a   1.000
_cell.length_b   1.000
_cell.length_c   1.000
_cell.angle_alpha   90.00
_cell.angle_beta   90.00
_cell.angle_gamma   90.00
#
_symmetry.space_group_name_H-M   'P 1'
#
loop_
_entity.id
_entity.type
_entity.pdbx_description
1 polymer ?
#
loop_
_entity_poly.entity_id
_entity_poly.type
_entity_poly.pdbx_seq_one_letter_code
_entity_poly.pdbx_strand_id
1 'polypeptide(L)'
;MSNDDAADDVVARRVLVPDLGDELTEVLRQVEELLLTLAAWEEEPDCPGPFVLPAPLAGRGALDALRRIQDILVPTQTPSEMLDRGAQVGPRLVGPDGRYEHMPLRAVAIAVADLDALAAAAAVLGHTVATRPDTELAEAIAAGTEAAAPTYGPAPAPGDIIERLARLHGLLDLAVSDDTRQLITVLDRAGTTEPVVLDDTTEAAYQRLADRMNVMWGDGAASRFLY
;
A
#
# COMPACT_ATOMS: atom_id res chain seq x y z
N MET A 1 26.95 -28.21 18.64
CA MET A 1 25.96 -27.71 17.67
C MET A 1 24.99 -26.85 18.45
N SER A 2 25.32 -25.58 18.61
CA SER A 2 24.35 -24.55 19.01
C SER A 2 24.05 -23.78 17.74
N ASN A 3 22.83 -23.94 17.22
CA ASN A 3 22.28 -23.02 16.25
C ASN A 3 21.99 -21.74 17.02
N ASP A 4 22.87 -20.76 16.84
CA ASP A 4 22.50 -19.36 17.04
C ASP A 4 21.49 -19.05 15.94
N ASP A 5 20.21 -19.03 16.32
CA ASP A 5 19.18 -18.32 15.56
C ASP A 5 19.60 -16.85 15.58
N ALA A 6 20.34 -16.45 14.54
CA ALA A 6 20.37 -15.06 14.13
C ALA A 6 18.95 -14.74 13.67
N ALA A 7 18.10 -14.36 14.61
CA ALA A 7 16.94 -13.55 14.31
C ALA A 7 17.50 -12.29 13.64
N ASP A 8 17.52 -12.32 12.32
CA ASP A 8 17.78 -11.16 11.49
C ASP A 8 16.75 -10.14 11.95
N ASP A 9 17.21 -9.12 12.68
CA ASP A 9 16.34 -8.14 13.33
C ASP A 9 15.73 -7.32 12.19
N VAL A 10 14.58 -7.77 11.70
CA VAL A 10 13.89 -7.14 10.58
C VAL A 10 13.56 -5.72 11.00
N VAL A 11 14.30 -4.76 10.47
CA VAL A 11 14.10 -3.35 10.76
C VAL A 11 12.73 -2.95 10.22
N ALA A 12 11.76 -2.87 11.12
CA ALA A 12 10.39 -2.48 10.82
C ALA A 12 10.14 -1.02 11.21
N ARG A 13 9.39 -0.31 10.37
CA ARG A 13 8.92 1.04 10.66
C ARG A 13 7.45 1.06 11.00
N ARG A 14 7.07 1.94 11.92
CA ARG A 14 5.66 2.20 12.26
C ARG A 14 5.08 3.21 11.26
N VAL A 15 4.02 2.81 10.57
CA VAL A 15 3.35 3.59 9.53
C VAL A 15 1.89 3.79 9.93
N LEU A 16 1.35 4.98 9.68
CA LEU A 16 -0.09 5.25 9.79
C LEU A 16 -0.73 5.05 8.43
N VAL A 17 -1.70 4.16 8.37
CA VAL A 17 -2.41 3.77 7.14
C VAL A 17 -3.86 4.25 7.25
N PRO A 18 -4.36 5.04 6.28
CA PRO A 18 -5.77 5.37 6.23
C PRO A 18 -6.62 4.15 5.84
N ASP A 19 -7.83 4.08 6.40
CA ASP A 19 -8.85 3.14 5.94
C ASP A 19 -9.47 3.65 4.63
N LEU A 20 -8.98 3.14 3.51
CA LEU A 20 -9.47 3.45 2.17
C LEU A 20 -10.40 2.36 1.65
N GLY A 21 -10.70 1.35 2.47
CA GLY A 21 -11.58 0.24 2.15
C GLY A 21 -11.20 -0.47 0.85
N ASP A 22 -12.19 -0.65 -0.02
CA ASP A 22 -12.05 -1.39 -1.28
C ASP A 22 -11.08 -0.74 -2.28
N GLU A 23 -10.80 0.56 -2.14
CA GLU A 23 -9.87 1.27 -3.03
C GLU A 23 -8.44 0.79 -2.85
N LEU A 24 -7.96 0.70 -1.60
CA LEU A 24 -6.60 0.23 -1.32
C LEU A 24 -6.47 -1.25 -1.65
N THR A 25 -7.47 -2.06 -1.30
CA THR A 25 -7.43 -3.51 -1.56
C THR A 25 -7.47 -3.80 -3.06
N GLU A 26 -8.20 -3.02 -3.86
CA GLU A 26 -8.19 -3.15 -5.32
C GLU A 26 -6.84 -2.76 -5.92
N VAL A 27 -6.21 -1.68 -5.46
CA VAL A 27 -4.83 -1.33 -5.91
C VAL A 27 -3.85 -2.45 -5.58
N LEU A 28 -3.90 -2.98 -4.36
CA LEU A 28 -3.05 -4.09 -3.94
C LEU A 28 -3.27 -5.34 -4.80
N ARG A 29 -4.52 -5.66 -5.13
CA ARG A 29 -4.88 -6.79 -6.00
C ARG A 29 -4.33 -6.61 -7.41
N GLN A 30 -4.48 -5.42 -8.00
CA GLN A 30 -4.00 -5.12 -9.35
C GLN A 30 -2.47 -5.23 -9.45
N VAL A 31 -1.74 -4.68 -8.46
CA VAL A 31 -0.29 -4.81 -8.41
C VAL A 31 0.13 -6.27 -8.23
N GLU A 32 -0.58 -7.03 -7.39
CA GLU A 32 -0.27 -8.45 -7.21
C GLU A 32 -0.43 -9.24 -8.49
N GLU A 33 -1.53 -9.03 -9.23
CA GLU A 33 -1.78 -9.72 -10.50
C GLU A 33 -0.71 -9.40 -11.55
N LEU A 34 -0.28 -8.13 -11.63
CA LEU A 34 0.85 -7.73 -12.45
C LEU A 34 2.13 -8.48 -12.06
N LEU A 35 2.50 -8.50 -10.79
CA LEU A 35 3.71 -9.16 -10.31
C LEU A 35 3.63 -10.69 -10.43
N LEU A 36 2.44 -11.28 -10.30
CA LEU A 36 2.18 -12.70 -10.54
C LEU A 36 2.41 -13.08 -11.99
N THR A 37 1.92 -12.25 -12.91
CA THR A 37 2.13 -12.47 -14.34
C THR A 37 3.61 -12.41 -14.68
N LEU A 38 4.35 -11.43 -14.15
CA LEU A 38 5.80 -11.35 -14.34
C LEU A 38 6.52 -12.59 -13.81
N ALA A 39 6.17 -13.06 -12.60
CA ALA A 39 6.74 -14.28 -12.05
C ALA A 39 6.45 -15.51 -12.93
N ALA A 40 5.24 -15.63 -13.48
CA ALA A 40 4.88 -16.72 -14.37
C ALA A 40 5.70 -16.71 -15.67
N TRP A 41 6.00 -15.54 -16.22
CA TRP A 41 6.88 -15.41 -17.39
C TRP A 41 8.32 -15.84 -17.11
N GLU A 42 8.85 -15.52 -15.92
CA GLU A 42 10.20 -15.97 -15.51
C GLU A 42 10.26 -17.50 -15.32
N GLU A 43 9.15 -18.10 -14.89
CA GLU A 43 9.01 -19.54 -14.64
C GLU A 43 8.64 -20.35 -15.90
N GLU A 44 8.34 -19.71 -17.04
CA GLU A 44 7.87 -20.39 -18.26
C GLU A 44 9.00 -21.22 -18.92
N PRO A 45 8.88 -22.56 -18.96
CA PRO A 45 9.99 -23.44 -19.34
C PRO A 45 10.26 -23.50 -20.85
N ASP A 46 9.32 -23.04 -21.69
CA ASP A 46 9.31 -23.27 -23.14
C ASP A 46 9.68 -22.02 -23.98
N CYS A 47 10.04 -20.90 -23.34
CA CYS A 47 10.56 -19.73 -24.04
C CYS A 47 12.02 -19.95 -24.54
N PRO A 48 12.40 -19.43 -25.72
CA PRO A 48 13.75 -19.59 -26.27
C PRO A 48 14.78 -18.76 -25.49
N GLY A 49 15.18 -19.27 -24.33
CA GLY A 49 16.07 -18.63 -23.35
C GLY A 49 15.30 -18.26 -22.06
N PRO A 50 15.94 -18.33 -20.88
CA PRO A 50 15.26 -17.96 -19.64
C PRO A 50 14.94 -16.47 -19.71
N PHE A 51 13.66 -16.11 -19.64
CA PHE A 51 13.24 -14.72 -19.44
C PHE A 51 13.68 -14.31 -18.03
N VAL A 52 14.83 -13.63 -17.93
CA VAL A 52 15.40 -13.22 -16.63
C VAL A 52 14.90 -11.83 -16.29
N LEU A 53 14.09 -11.75 -15.24
CA LEU A 53 13.67 -10.45 -14.71
C LEU A 53 14.84 -9.73 -14.04
N PRO A 54 14.84 -8.38 -14.03
CA PRO A 54 15.75 -7.62 -13.17
C PRO A 54 15.32 -7.70 -11.71
N ALA A 55 16.26 -7.60 -10.77
CA ALA A 55 15.91 -7.35 -9.37
C ALA A 55 15.17 -5.99 -9.23
N PRO A 56 14.17 -5.87 -8.33
CA PRO A 56 13.68 -6.89 -7.39
C PRO A 56 12.55 -7.79 -7.95
N LEU A 57 12.23 -7.72 -9.25
CA LEU A 57 11.17 -8.53 -9.86
C LEU A 57 11.56 -10.01 -9.94
N ALA A 58 12.85 -10.28 -10.19
CA ALA A 58 13.42 -11.61 -10.24
C ALA A 58 13.18 -12.43 -8.97
N GLY A 59 12.94 -13.72 -9.14
CA GLY A 59 12.78 -14.68 -8.04
C GLY A 59 11.63 -14.31 -7.11
N ARG A 60 10.61 -13.61 -7.63
CA ARG A 60 9.41 -13.17 -6.89
C ARG A 60 9.68 -12.17 -5.76
N GLY A 61 10.85 -11.53 -5.71
CA GLY A 61 11.24 -10.65 -4.59
C GLY A 61 10.22 -9.53 -4.30
N ALA A 62 9.80 -8.80 -5.32
CA ALA A 62 8.77 -7.75 -5.20
C ALA A 62 7.38 -8.32 -4.88
N LEU A 63 7.02 -9.49 -5.43
CA LEU A 63 5.72 -10.13 -5.19
C LEU A 63 5.60 -10.59 -3.73
N ASP A 64 6.66 -11.20 -3.19
CA ASP A 64 6.68 -11.66 -1.80
C ASP A 64 6.67 -10.49 -0.82
N ALA A 65 7.36 -9.38 -1.15
CA ALA A 65 7.29 -8.14 -0.38
C ALA A 65 5.86 -7.55 -0.39
N LEU A 66 5.21 -7.50 -1.55
CA LEU A 66 3.83 -7.04 -1.67
C LEU A 66 2.88 -7.87 -0.81
N ARG A 67 3.00 -9.20 -0.83
CA ARG A 67 2.13 -10.10 -0.06
C ARG A 67 2.29 -9.92 1.44
N ARG A 68 3.52 -9.78 1.93
CA ARG A 68 3.76 -9.44 3.34
C ARG A 68 3.11 -8.11 3.71
N ILE A 69 3.19 -7.11 2.83
CA ILE A 69 2.52 -5.83 3.02
C ILE A 69 0.99 -6.00 3.00
N GLN A 70 0.43 -6.77 2.07
CA GLN A 70 -1.00 -7.06 2.01
C GLN A 70 -1.53 -7.73 3.29
N ASP A 71 -0.80 -8.72 3.82
CA ASP A 71 -1.15 -9.40 5.08
C ASP A 71 -1.24 -8.42 6.26
N ILE A 72 -0.49 -7.31 6.21
CA ILE A 72 -0.52 -6.23 7.18
C ILE A 72 -1.66 -5.24 6.90
N LEU A 73 -1.85 -4.86 5.63
CA LEU A 73 -2.75 -3.78 5.25
C LEU A 73 -4.21 -4.23 5.14
N VAL A 74 -4.51 -5.37 4.54
CA VAL A 74 -5.89 -5.85 4.31
C VAL A 74 -6.71 -5.89 5.61
N PRO A 75 -6.19 -6.40 6.75
CA PRO A 75 -6.92 -6.38 8.02
C PRO A 75 -7.19 -4.99 8.61
N THR A 76 -6.65 -3.92 8.03
CA THR A 76 -6.86 -2.53 8.46
C THR A 76 -7.94 -1.81 7.68
N GLN A 77 -8.39 -2.38 6.57
CA GLN A 77 -9.33 -1.76 5.64
C GLN A 77 -10.75 -2.25 5.92
N THR A 78 -11.72 -1.34 5.94
CA THR A 78 -13.13 -1.67 6.08
C THR A 78 -13.75 -1.90 4.70
N PRO A 79 -14.18 -3.13 4.36
CA PRO A 79 -14.88 -3.40 3.11
C PRO A 79 -16.22 -2.64 3.04
N SER A 80 -16.64 -2.22 1.85
CA SER A 80 -17.91 -1.47 1.70
C SER A 80 -19.12 -2.23 2.25
N GLU A 81 -19.14 -3.56 2.12
CA GLU A 81 -20.21 -4.41 2.67
C GLU A 81 -20.32 -4.36 4.20
N MET A 82 -19.24 -4.03 4.91
CA MET A 82 -19.28 -3.81 6.36
C MET A 82 -19.84 -2.42 6.67
N LEU A 83 -19.40 -1.40 5.94
CA LEU A 83 -19.90 -0.03 6.08
C LEU A 83 -21.42 0.05 5.86
N ASP A 84 -21.94 -0.65 4.84
CA ASP A 84 -23.38 -0.74 4.55
C ASP A 84 -24.19 -1.34 5.72
N ARG A 85 -23.54 -2.14 6.57
CA ARG A 85 -24.11 -2.72 7.80
C ARG A 85 -23.86 -1.88 9.05
N GLY A 86 -23.27 -0.70 8.91
CA GLY A 86 -22.88 0.17 10.02
C GLY A 86 -21.72 -0.39 10.86
N ALA A 87 -20.91 -1.26 10.28
CA ALA A 87 -19.74 -1.86 10.92
C ALA A 87 -18.44 -1.34 10.29
N GLN A 88 -17.36 -1.32 11.07
CA GLN A 88 -16.03 -0.97 10.59
C GLN A 88 -14.94 -1.76 11.29
N VAL A 89 -13.77 -1.81 10.66
CA VAL A 89 -12.58 -2.40 11.25
C VAL A 89 -11.96 -1.41 12.23
N GLY A 90 -11.85 -1.78 13.51
CA GLY A 90 -11.17 -0.98 14.53
C GLY A 90 -11.93 0.28 14.98
N PRO A 91 -11.35 1.06 15.89
CA PRO A 91 -12.06 2.17 16.53
C PRO A 91 -12.28 3.34 15.57
N ARG A 92 -13.39 4.04 15.79
CA ARG A 92 -13.71 5.32 15.13
C ARG A 92 -12.73 6.39 15.60
N LEU A 93 -12.39 7.34 14.72
CA LEU A 93 -11.54 8.47 15.06
C LEU A 93 -12.39 9.73 15.02
N VAL A 94 -12.69 10.33 16.18
CA VAL A 94 -13.64 11.45 16.26
C VAL A 94 -12.94 12.73 16.70
N GLY A 95 -13.44 13.86 16.20
CA GLY A 95 -12.93 15.17 16.57
C GLY A 95 -13.12 15.49 18.07
N PRO A 96 -12.55 16.61 18.56
CA PRO A 96 -12.54 16.94 19.99
C PRO A 96 -13.91 17.13 20.62
N ASP A 97 -14.91 17.54 19.84
CA ASP A 97 -16.29 17.67 20.29
C ASP A 97 -17.11 16.37 20.16
N GLY A 98 -16.51 15.32 19.59
CA GLY A 98 -17.11 14.02 19.33
C GLY A 98 -18.24 14.03 18.27
N ARG A 99 -18.44 15.14 17.55
CA ARG A 99 -19.60 15.32 16.65
C ARG A 99 -19.35 14.85 15.23
N TYR A 100 -18.10 14.85 14.79
CA TYR A 100 -17.69 14.41 13.46
C TYR A 100 -16.60 13.36 13.57
N GLU A 101 -16.50 12.59 12.50
CA GLU A 101 -15.56 11.49 12.36
C GLU A 101 -14.56 11.81 11.27
N HIS A 102 -13.30 11.59 11.60
CA HIS A 102 -12.17 11.64 10.70
C HIS A 102 -12.05 10.30 9.96
N MET A 103 -11.36 10.31 8.82
CA MET A 103 -10.94 9.05 8.19
C MET A 103 -10.15 8.21 9.20
N PRO A 104 -10.54 6.95 9.47
CA PRO A 104 -9.82 6.10 10.41
C PRO A 104 -8.36 5.90 9.98
N LEU A 105 -7.46 5.91 10.97
CA LEU A 105 -6.05 5.58 10.78
C LEU A 105 -5.70 4.33 11.59
N ARG A 106 -4.82 3.49 11.06
CA ARG A 106 -4.28 2.30 11.73
C ARG A 106 -2.76 2.37 11.76
N ALA A 107 -2.18 2.15 12.94
CA ALA A 107 -0.73 2.08 13.10
C ALA A 107 -0.27 0.63 12.88
N VAL A 108 0.52 0.42 11.82
CA VAL A 108 1.07 -0.89 11.46
C VAL A 108 2.59 -0.87 11.45
N ALA A 109 3.21 -2.04 11.58
CA ALA A 109 4.65 -2.19 11.40
C ALA A 109 4.93 -2.84 10.05
N ILE A 110 5.74 -2.20 9.20
CA ILE A 110 6.12 -2.72 7.90
C ILE A 110 7.65 -2.79 7.83
N ALA A 111 8.18 -3.90 7.34
CA ALA A 111 9.62 -4.06 7.13
C ALA A 111 10.13 -3.03 6.11
N VAL A 112 11.23 -2.34 6.43
CA VAL A 112 11.82 -1.34 5.53
C VAL A 112 12.25 -1.98 4.21
N ALA A 113 12.78 -3.21 4.26
CA ALA A 113 13.18 -3.95 3.07
C ALA A 113 12.02 -4.25 2.10
N ASP A 114 10.80 -4.47 2.61
CA ASP A 114 9.64 -4.71 1.76
C ASP A 114 9.21 -3.43 1.02
N LEU A 115 9.35 -2.29 1.68
CA LEU A 115 9.04 -0.98 1.10
C LEU A 115 10.08 -0.60 0.04
N ASP A 116 11.36 -0.81 0.34
CA ASP A 116 12.45 -0.62 -0.62
C ASP A 116 12.28 -1.50 -1.87
N ALA A 117 11.82 -2.75 -1.69
CA ALA A 117 11.53 -3.65 -2.80
C ALA A 117 10.38 -3.13 -3.68
N LEU A 118 9.29 -2.62 -3.09
CA LEU A 118 8.20 -2.00 -3.86
C LEU A 118 8.64 -0.73 -4.58
N ALA A 119 9.44 0.13 -3.94
CA ALA A 119 9.98 1.34 -4.55
C ALA A 119 10.85 1.01 -5.78
N ALA A 120 11.77 0.06 -5.62
CA ALA A 120 12.65 -0.38 -6.69
C ALA A 120 11.87 -1.08 -7.82
N ALA A 121 10.85 -1.87 -7.49
CA ALA A 121 9.95 -2.46 -8.49
C ALA A 121 9.23 -1.37 -9.30
N ALA A 122 8.61 -0.38 -8.64
CA ALA A 122 7.94 0.73 -9.31
C ALA A 122 8.88 1.49 -10.26
N ALA A 123 10.12 1.73 -9.84
CA ALA A 123 11.14 2.40 -10.66
C ALA A 123 11.51 1.58 -11.90
N VAL A 124 11.73 0.27 -11.76
CA VAL A 124 12.06 -0.64 -12.87
C VAL A 124 10.90 -0.72 -13.87
N LEU A 125 9.67 -0.91 -13.38
CA LEU A 125 8.48 -1.01 -14.20
C LEU A 125 8.25 0.31 -14.96
N GLY A 126 8.28 1.44 -14.25
CA GLY A 126 8.06 2.77 -14.82
C GLY A 126 9.13 3.13 -15.86
N HIS A 127 10.40 2.86 -15.57
CA HIS A 127 11.49 3.08 -16.53
C HIS A 127 11.32 2.25 -17.80
N THR A 128 10.93 0.97 -17.66
CA THR A 128 10.72 0.07 -18.79
C THR A 128 9.60 0.56 -19.69
N VAL A 129 8.43 0.87 -19.13
CA VAL A 129 7.28 1.40 -19.88
C VAL A 129 7.61 2.72 -20.57
N ALA A 130 8.33 3.63 -19.88
CA ALA A 130 8.62 4.96 -20.41
C ALA A 130 9.70 4.98 -21.50
N THR A 131 10.69 4.09 -21.44
CA THR A 131 11.92 4.21 -22.25
C THR A 131 12.28 2.98 -23.07
N ARG A 132 11.64 1.83 -22.79
CA ARG A 132 11.95 0.55 -23.42
C ARG A 132 10.67 -0.24 -23.79
N PRO A 133 9.71 0.36 -24.50
CA PRO A 133 8.43 -0.26 -24.81
C PRO A 133 8.54 -1.50 -25.72
N ASP A 134 9.64 -1.65 -26.46
CA ASP A 134 9.87 -2.76 -27.40
C ASP A 134 10.63 -3.95 -26.78
N THR A 135 10.59 -4.10 -25.44
CA THR A 135 11.27 -5.20 -24.73
C THR A 135 10.29 -6.27 -24.28
N GLU A 136 10.76 -7.51 -24.13
CA GLU A 136 9.97 -8.61 -23.55
C GLU A 136 9.42 -8.26 -22.17
N LEU A 137 10.17 -7.48 -21.36
CA LEU A 137 9.66 -6.99 -20.09
C LEU A 137 8.49 -6.02 -20.26
N ALA A 138 8.50 -5.14 -21.26
CA ALA A 138 7.37 -4.26 -21.53
C ALA A 138 6.13 -5.05 -22.00
N GLU A 139 6.33 -6.13 -22.77
CA GLU A 139 5.26 -7.05 -23.17
C GLU A 139 4.69 -7.79 -21.96
N ALA A 140 5.55 -8.32 -21.08
CA ALA A 140 5.14 -8.99 -19.85
C ALA A 140 4.38 -8.04 -18.90
N ILE A 141 4.81 -6.78 -18.81
CA ILE A 141 4.09 -5.74 -18.05
C ILE A 141 2.71 -5.48 -18.67
N ALA A 142 2.61 -5.39 -19.99
CA ALA A 142 1.33 -5.19 -20.67
C ALA A 142 0.38 -6.37 -20.41
N ALA A 143 0.87 -7.61 -20.53
CA ALA A 143 0.10 -8.81 -20.23
C ALA A 143 -0.38 -8.85 -18.76
N GLY A 144 0.49 -8.49 -17.80
CA GLY A 144 0.11 -8.44 -16.39
C GLY A 144 -0.88 -7.33 -16.07
N THR A 145 -0.81 -6.21 -16.78
CA THR A 145 -1.79 -5.12 -16.67
C THR A 145 -3.16 -5.54 -17.22
N GLU A 146 -3.17 -6.29 -18.33
CA GLU A 146 -4.41 -6.87 -18.89
C GLU A 146 -5.03 -7.90 -17.93
N ALA A 147 -4.21 -8.78 -17.33
CA ALA A 147 -4.66 -9.73 -16.32
C ALA A 147 -5.22 -9.04 -15.07
N ALA A 148 -4.64 -7.90 -14.68
CA ALA A 148 -5.09 -7.08 -13.55
C ALA A 148 -6.42 -6.36 -13.78
N ALA A 149 -6.96 -6.35 -15.01
CA ALA A 149 -8.16 -5.63 -15.36
C ALA A 149 -9.36 -5.99 -14.45
N PRO A 150 -10.18 -5.00 -14.07
CA PRO A 150 -11.39 -5.28 -13.31
C PRO A 150 -12.39 -6.08 -14.16
N THR A 151 -13.22 -6.89 -13.50
CA THR A 151 -14.31 -7.65 -14.15
C THR A 151 -15.23 -6.75 -14.98
N TYR A 152 -15.41 -5.49 -14.55
CA TYR A 152 -16.21 -4.49 -15.22
C TYR A 152 -15.40 -3.22 -15.42
N GLY A 153 -15.22 -2.82 -16.68
CA GLY A 153 -14.51 -1.60 -17.06
C GLY A 153 -13.38 -1.87 -18.06
N PRO A 154 -12.75 -0.81 -18.60
CA PRO A 154 -11.56 -0.97 -19.41
C PRO A 154 -10.38 -1.44 -18.55
N ALA A 155 -9.49 -2.23 -19.14
CA ALA A 155 -8.20 -2.52 -18.53
C ALA A 155 -7.43 -1.20 -18.31
N PRO A 156 -6.79 -1.01 -17.15
CA PRO A 156 -5.92 0.14 -16.93
C PRO A 156 -4.74 0.11 -17.92
N ALA A 157 -4.17 1.27 -18.24
CA ALA A 157 -2.90 1.29 -18.94
C ALA A 157 -1.77 0.86 -17.97
N PRO A 158 -0.64 0.31 -18.46
CA PRO A 158 0.49 -0.04 -17.59
C PRO A 158 0.95 1.11 -16.70
N GLY A 159 0.96 2.33 -17.26
CA GLY A 159 1.30 3.54 -16.52
C GLY A 159 0.40 3.79 -15.31
N ASP A 160 -0.89 3.48 -15.39
CA ASP A 160 -1.86 3.74 -14.33
C ASP A 160 -1.61 2.82 -13.11
N ILE A 161 -1.34 1.54 -13.34
CA ILE A 161 -1.01 0.59 -12.26
C ILE A 161 0.33 0.98 -11.61
N ILE A 162 1.33 1.34 -12.42
CA ILE A 162 2.65 1.73 -11.92
C ILE A 162 2.56 3.03 -11.11
N GLU A 163 1.77 3.99 -11.56
CA GLU A 163 1.50 5.22 -10.81
C GLU A 163 0.80 4.92 -9.47
N ARG A 164 -0.22 4.06 -9.46
CA ARG A 164 -0.90 3.62 -8.24
C ARG A 164 0.04 2.92 -7.27
N LEU A 165 0.96 2.07 -7.77
CA LEU A 165 2.01 1.46 -6.95
C LEU A 165 2.95 2.52 -6.36
N ALA A 166 3.37 3.51 -7.15
CA ALA A 166 4.22 4.60 -6.66
C ALA A 166 3.52 5.45 -5.59
N ARG A 167 2.22 5.73 -5.77
CA ARG A 167 1.38 6.45 -4.78
C ARG A 167 1.17 5.63 -3.51
N LEU A 168 0.95 4.31 -3.63
CA LEU A 168 0.90 3.39 -2.49
C LEU A 168 2.21 3.42 -1.72
N HIS A 169 3.34 3.27 -2.39
CA HIS A 169 4.64 3.38 -1.76
C HIS A 169 4.81 4.73 -1.06
N GLY A 170 4.50 5.85 -1.75
CA GLY A 170 4.59 7.19 -1.17
C GLY A 170 3.70 7.41 0.06
N LEU A 171 2.50 6.81 0.08
CA LEU A 171 1.61 6.80 1.24
C LEU A 171 2.23 6.04 2.42
N LEU A 172 2.81 4.87 2.16
CA LEU A 172 3.44 4.04 3.18
C LEU A 172 4.81 4.57 3.63
N ASP A 173 5.46 5.41 2.82
CA ASP A 173 6.79 6.02 3.02
C ASP A 173 6.73 7.48 3.44
N LEU A 174 5.60 7.91 3.97
CA LEU A 174 5.50 9.22 4.60
C LEU A 174 6.53 9.34 5.74
N ALA A 175 7.41 10.34 5.62
CA ALA A 175 8.42 10.64 6.62
C ALA A 175 7.83 10.74 8.04
N VAL A 176 8.49 10.06 8.98
CA VAL A 176 8.14 10.08 10.41
C VAL A 176 8.36 11.49 10.96
N SER A 177 7.30 12.05 11.54
CA SER A 177 7.27 13.33 12.22
C SER A 177 6.77 13.20 13.64
N ASP A 178 6.87 14.27 14.43
CA ASP A 178 6.26 14.33 15.77
C ASP A 178 4.75 14.10 15.71
N ASP A 179 4.09 14.60 14.67
CA ASP A 179 2.66 14.36 14.41
C ASP A 179 2.34 12.87 14.30
N THR A 180 3.11 12.13 13.48
CA THR A 180 2.90 10.68 13.32
C THR A 180 3.17 9.91 14.62
N ARG A 181 4.18 10.31 15.40
CA ARG A 181 4.50 9.66 16.68
C ARG A 181 3.39 9.91 17.71
N GLN A 182 2.86 11.13 17.76
CA GLN A 182 1.75 11.49 18.64
C GLN A 182 0.48 10.68 18.29
N LEU A 183 0.10 10.63 17.01
CA LEU A 183 -1.06 9.88 16.56
C LEU A 183 -0.93 8.38 16.83
N ILE A 184 0.24 7.79 16.53
CA ILE A 184 0.54 6.40 16.87
C ILE A 184 0.34 6.15 18.37
N THR A 185 0.87 7.04 19.20
CA THR A 185 0.79 6.91 20.65
C THR A 185 -0.65 6.98 21.14
N VAL A 186 -1.50 7.83 20.55
CA VAL A 186 -2.93 7.92 20.88
C VAL A 186 -3.67 6.66 20.46
N LEU A 187 -3.41 6.16 19.24
CA LEU A 187 -4.04 4.94 18.72
C LEU A 187 -3.62 3.69 19.52
N ASP A 188 -2.37 3.59 19.97
CA ASP A 188 -1.90 2.46 20.78
C ASP A 188 -2.53 2.41 22.17
N ARG A 189 -2.89 3.57 22.73
CA ARG A 189 -3.58 3.64 24.02
C ARG A 189 -5.06 3.36 23.91
N ALA A 190 -5.65 3.59 22.74
CA ALA A 190 -7.06 3.34 22.51
C ALA A 190 -7.31 1.83 22.45
N GLY A 191 -8.35 1.37 23.15
CA GLY A 191 -8.88 0.02 22.96
C GLY A 191 -9.50 -0.15 21.57
N THR A 192 -9.89 -1.38 21.23
CA THR A 192 -10.39 -1.70 19.87
C THR A 192 -11.88 -1.41 19.65
N THR A 193 -12.62 -1.06 20.70
CA THR A 193 -14.09 -0.98 20.67
C THR A 193 -14.68 0.40 20.87
N GLU A 194 -13.96 1.30 21.56
CA GLU A 194 -14.45 2.65 21.84
C GLU A 194 -13.91 3.67 20.82
N PRO A 195 -14.69 4.71 20.46
CA PRO A 195 -14.18 5.80 19.64
C PRO A 195 -12.96 6.47 20.29
N VAL A 196 -11.94 6.76 19.48
CA VAL A 196 -10.79 7.56 19.86
C VAL A 196 -11.15 9.03 19.67
N VAL A 197 -11.37 9.74 20.77
CA VAL A 197 -11.62 11.19 20.76
C VAL A 197 -10.27 11.90 20.73
N LEU A 198 -9.99 12.65 19.67
CA LEU A 198 -8.79 13.46 19.56
C LEU A 198 -8.91 14.73 20.40
N ASP A 199 -7.85 15.14 21.09
CA ASP A 199 -7.78 16.51 21.62
C ASP A 199 -7.38 17.49 20.51
N ASP A 200 -7.52 18.80 20.74
CA ASP A 200 -7.22 19.85 19.75
C ASP A 200 -5.79 19.73 19.17
N THR A 201 -4.84 19.27 19.99
CA THR A 201 -3.44 19.13 19.57
C THR A 201 -3.27 17.93 18.63
N THR A 202 -3.88 16.81 18.97
CA THR A 202 -3.82 15.57 18.18
C THR A 202 -4.66 15.69 16.92
N GLU A 203 -5.78 16.41 16.96
CA GLU A 203 -6.53 16.75 15.76
C GLU A 203 -5.69 17.62 14.81
N ALA A 204 -5.00 18.64 15.31
CA ALA A 204 -4.13 19.46 14.45
C ALA A 204 -3.01 18.61 13.81
N ALA A 205 -2.47 17.62 14.53
CA ALA A 205 -1.53 16.63 13.98
C ALA A 205 -2.18 15.74 12.92
N TYR A 206 -3.42 15.30 13.15
CA TYR A 206 -4.21 14.55 12.17
C TYR A 206 -4.39 15.34 10.88
N GLN A 207 -4.81 16.60 10.94
CA GLN A 207 -5.07 17.44 9.76
C GLN A 207 -3.80 17.62 8.91
N ARG A 208 -2.64 17.86 9.55
CA ARG A 208 -1.35 17.95 8.84
C ARG A 208 -0.94 16.64 8.18
N LEU A 209 -1.22 15.50 8.81
CA LEU A 209 -0.96 14.19 8.22
C LEU A 209 -1.92 13.92 7.06
N ALA A 210 -3.21 14.21 7.23
CA ALA A 210 -4.25 14.10 6.23
C ALA A 210 -3.91 14.91 4.97
N ASP A 211 -3.39 16.13 5.12
CA ASP A 211 -2.90 16.93 4.00
C ASP A 211 -1.77 16.23 3.23
N ARG A 212 -0.79 15.66 3.95
CA ARG A 212 0.31 14.90 3.32
C ARG A 212 -0.19 13.64 2.60
N MET A 213 -1.14 12.92 3.20
CA MET A 213 -1.77 11.75 2.60
C MET A 213 -2.59 12.13 1.36
N ASN A 214 -3.33 13.24 1.40
CA ASN A 214 -4.06 13.76 0.23
C ASN A 214 -3.11 14.10 -0.92
N VAL A 215 -1.94 14.69 -0.64
CA VAL A 215 -0.94 15.01 -1.68
C VAL A 215 -0.36 13.75 -2.32
N MET A 216 -0.17 12.66 -1.55
CA MET A 216 0.36 11.40 -2.09
C MET A 216 -0.71 10.58 -2.81
N TRP A 217 -1.89 10.42 -2.21
CA TRP A 217 -2.93 9.51 -2.67
C TRP A 217 -3.99 10.16 -3.55
N GLY A 218 -4.27 11.45 -3.38
CA GLY A 218 -5.34 12.13 -4.11
C GLY A 218 -4.99 12.42 -5.57
N ASP A 219 -5.98 12.30 -6.45
CA ASP A 219 -5.93 12.71 -7.87
C ASP A 219 -6.17 14.22 -8.07
N GLY A 220 -6.00 15.04 -7.03
CA GLY A 220 -6.17 16.49 -7.09
C GLY A 220 -7.63 16.98 -7.10
N ALA A 221 -8.63 16.11 -6.93
CA ALA A 221 -10.05 16.51 -6.84
C ALA A 221 -10.66 16.13 -5.47
N ALA A 222 -10.89 17.17 -4.65
CA ALA A 222 -11.50 17.16 -3.31
C ALA A 222 -10.67 16.51 -2.18
N SER A 223 -10.52 17.23 -1.08
CA SER A 223 -9.76 16.81 0.08
C SER A 223 -10.45 15.63 0.80
N ARG A 224 -10.02 14.41 0.49
CA ARG A 224 -10.66 13.14 0.90
C ARG A 224 -10.58 12.87 2.41
N PHE A 225 -9.57 13.45 3.05
CA PHE A 225 -9.33 13.32 4.50
C PHE A 225 -9.76 14.55 5.33
N LEU A 226 -10.47 15.53 4.75
CA LEU A 226 -10.94 16.70 5.50
C LEU A 226 -12.40 16.52 5.93
N TYR A 227 -12.61 16.17 7.20
CA TYR A 227 -13.77 16.55 8.00
C TYR A 227 -13.32 16.74 9.45
#